data_AF-A0A819PCA4-F1
#
_entry.id   AF-A0A819PCA4-F1
#
_cell.length_a   1.000
_cell.length_b   1.000
_cell.length_c   1.000
_cell.angle_alpha   90.00
_cell.angle_beta   90.00
_cell.angle_gamma   90.00
#
_symmetry.space_group_name_H-M   'P 1'
#
loop_
_entity.id
_entity.type
_entity.pdbx_description
1 polymer ?
#
loop_
_entity_poly.entity_id
_entity_poly.type
_entity_poly.pdbx_seq_one_letter_code
_entity_poly.pdbx_strand_id
1 'polypeptide(L)'
;TSANKALLRLLVEYVSNTNLIKLIIKPIWNKHPHQDVRASLILTLLHFIGKTSSEEDENIIWEILEEAAEDDYLPVVQILFADQPGRSSRGGKSSPSWPLTKLKHSSENVFKTFINRVQLKVLDHPTSLKARSWAWSNIDHEHCDMKKLYEKAQELCIQFDKDGNSLWSNAFEKILSVYKQPKTLSSNMVYDIIKKMMTRREEIDSKENAIDNQHDLPVYHRIQSLLAILNSKINDFDNEKKLSFRSLAPVILQFDKTLSPQLAKLLIKITQNKEELEGVLQMFQENLPKNYFERILTDISSEINNSHSSFFIQQLSGDEKLEVAQWFIKEKNRTLFVFDFLKNHVFNDNGVDREKCQNLLREIRKSDDLYLRQQAMEYTVPWKEDGDIADDNDDMSVSDHPSDENMS
;
A
#
# COMPACT_ATOMS: atom_id res chain seq x y z
N THR A 1 38.31 20.72 -1.58
CA THR A 1 36.93 20.27 -1.91
C THR A 1 36.07 21.36 -2.54
N SER A 2 36.07 22.63 -2.07
CA SER A 2 35.32 23.71 -2.75
C SER A 2 35.93 24.14 -4.10
N ALA A 3 37.27 24.16 -4.21
CA ALA A 3 37.97 24.54 -5.44
C ALA A 3 37.66 23.61 -6.63
N ASN A 4 37.62 22.29 -6.43
CA ASN A 4 37.31 21.32 -7.50
C ASN A 4 35.86 21.43 -7.98
N LYS A 5 34.90 21.69 -7.07
CA LYS A 5 33.51 21.94 -7.44
C LYS A 5 33.33 23.25 -8.20
N ALA A 6 34.06 24.30 -7.80
CA ALA A 6 34.07 25.57 -8.51
C ALA A 6 34.71 25.45 -9.91
N LEU A 7 35.80 24.68 -10.04
CA LEU A 7 36.47 24.43 -11.32
C LEU A 7 35.57 23.65 -12.28
N LEU A 8 34.90 22.60 -11.81
CA LEU A 8 33.93 21.84 -12.62
C LEU A 8 32.72 22.68 -13.01
N ARG A 9 32.21 23.53 -12.11
CA ARG A 9 31.12 24.47 -12.42
C ARG A 9 31.53 25.47 -13.50
N LEU A 10 32.74 26.03 -13.41
CA LEU A 10 33.28 26.94 -14.42
C LEU A 10 33.51 26.23 -15.76
N LEU A 11 33.96 24.97 -15.74
CA LEU A 11 34.08 24.15 -16.95
C LEU A 11 32.71 23.88 -17.60
N VAL A 12 31.65 23.67 -16.81
CA VAL A 12 30.28 23.51 -17.33
C VAL A 12 29.69 24.82 -17.88
N GLU A 13 29.95 25.96 -17.23
CA GLU A 13 29.46 27.28 -17.67
C GLU A 13 30.17 27.79 -18.93
N TYR A 14 31.44 27.43 -19.15
CA TYR A 14 32.26 28.02 -20.21
C TYR A 14 32.66 27.08 -21.35
N VAL A 15 32.42 25.77 -21.25
CA VAL A 15 32.83 24.82 -22.29
C VAL A 15 31.62 24.33 -23.08
N SER A 16 31.38 24.99 -24.21
CA SER A 16 30.45 24.58 -25.27
C SER A 16 30.99 23.45 -26.16
N ASN A 17 31.98 22.68 -25.67
CA ASN A 17 32.91 21.96 -26.52
C ASN A 17 32.94 20.45 -26.20
N THR A 18 32.66 19.66 -27.23
CA THR A 18 32.82 18.20 -27.34
C THR A 18 34.13 17.68 -26.73
N ASN A 19 35.21 18.45 -26.84
CA ASN A 19 36.52 18.11 -26.27
C ASN A 19 36.57 17.97 -24.74
N LEU A 20 35.61 18.51 -23.97
CA LEU A 20 35.58 18.38 -22.51
C LEU A 20 35.48 16.91 -22.07
N ILE A 21 34.64 16.15 -22.76
CA ILE A 21 34.32 14.77 -22.38
C ILE A 21 35.56 13.89 -22.59
N LYS A 22 36.12 13.94 -23.79
CA LYS A 22 37.28 13.14 -24.19
C LYS A 22 38.60 13.58 -23.54
N LEU A 23 38.87 14.88 -23.43
CA LEU A 23 40.18 15.38 -22.96
C LEU A 23 40.26 15.59 -21.44
N ILE A 24 39.13 15.77 -20.76
CA ILE A 24 39.11 16.11 -19.33
C ILE A 24 38.34 15.06 -18.53
N ILE A 25 37.08 14.79 -18.87
CA ILE A 25 36.23 13.93 -18.03
C ILE A 25 36.71 12.48 -18.05
N LYS A 26 36.87 11.85 -19.22
CA LYS A 26 37.32 10.45 -19.34
C LYS A 26 38.69 10.21 -18.68
N PRO A 27 39.73 11.04 -18.91
CA PRO A 27 41.02 10.86 -18.24
C PRO A 27 40.96 11.03 -16.72
N ILE A 28 40.13 11.95 -16.21
CA ILE A 28 39.96 12.10 -14.76
C ILE A 28 39.19 10.90 -14.19
N TRP A 29 38.14 10.43 -14.86
CA TRP A 29 37.36 9.28 -14.44
C TRP A 29 38.20 8.00 -14.33
N ASN A 30 39.02 7.71 -15.34
CA ASN A 30 39.92 6.55 -15.39
C ASN A 30 41.00 6.55 -14.30
N LYS A 31 41.26 7.69 -13.65
CA LYS A 31 42.16 7.78 -12.50
C LYS A 31 41.49 7.39 -11.17
N HIS A 32 40.21 6.98 -11.20
CA HIS A 32 39.41 6.64 -10.01
C HIS A 32 39.52 7.70 -8.91
N PRO A 33 39.13 8.95 -9.20
CA PRO A 33 39.30 10.06 -8.26
C PRO A 33 38.35 9.87 -7.07
N HIS A 34 38.56 10.64 -6.01
CA HIS A 34 37.69 10.62 -4.84
C HIS A 34 36.20 10.72 -5.19
N GLN A 35 35.33 10.03 -4.44
CA GLN A 35 33.88 9.93 -4.68
C GLN A 35 33.18 11.27 -4.99
N ASP A 36 33.57 12.36 -4.32
CA ASP A 36 33.01 13.70 -4.57
C ASP A 36 33.28 14.23 -5.99
N VAL A 37 34.45 13.89 -6.54
CA VAL A 37 34.83 14.26 -7.90
C VAL A 37 34.07 13.41 -8.89
N ARG A 38 34.01 12.09 -8.67
CA ARG A 38 33.21 11.15 -9.51
C ARG A 38 31.75 11.58 -9.59
N ALA A 39 31.15 11.84 -8.43
CA ALA A 39 29.82 12.44 -8.28
C ALA A 39 29.64 13.70 -9.14
N SER A 40 30.59 14.63 -9.06
CA SER A 40 30.52 15.90 -9.79
C SER A 40 30.71 15.72 -11.31
N LEU A 41 31.52 14.73 -11.72
CA LEU A 41 31.69 14.38 -13.14
C LEU A 41 30.40 13.78 -13.71
N ILE A 42 29.74 12.87 -13.00
CA ILE A 42 28.44 12.31 -13.43
C ILE A 42 27.40 13.42 -13.57
N LEU A 43 27.31 14.31 -12.59
CA LEU A 43 26.39 15.45 -12.66
C LEU A 43 26.64 16.29 -13.92
N THR A 44 27.92 16.46 -14.27
CA THR A 44 28.33 17.16 -15.48
C THR A 44 27.92 16.39 -16.74
N LEU A 45 28.17 15.08 -16.80
CA LEU A 45 27.80 14.23 -17.94
C LEU A 45 26.29 14.18 -18.19
N LEU A 46 25.48 14.16 -17.12
CA LEU A 46 24.01 14.26 -17.22
C LEU A 46 23.54 15.56 -17.87
N HIS A 47 24.34 16.64 -17.81
CA HIS A 47 24.04 17.89 -18.53
C HIS A 47 24.28 17.78 -20.03
N PHE A 48 25.25 16.96 -20.45
CA PHE A 48 25.71 16.85 -21.84
C PHE A 48 25.05 15.72 -22.62
N ILE A 49 24.50 14.70 -21.96
CA ILE A 49 23.96 13.49 -22.60
C ILE A 49 22.88 13.78 -23.66
N GLY A 50 22.06 14.81 -23.46
CA GLY A 50 21.03 15.22 -24.43
C GLY A 50 21.45 16.38 -25.35
N LYS A 51 22.71 16.83 -25.30
CA LYS A 51 23.21 18.03 -26.02
C LYS A 51 24.39 17.75 -26.93
N THR A 52 24.99 16.57 -26.80
CA THR A 52 26.16 16.17 -27.59
C THR A 52 25.72 15.79 -29.00
N SER A 53 26.47 16.26 -29.99
CA SER A 53 26.29 15.92 -31.41
C SER A 53 27.34 14.94 -31.95
N SER A 54 28.32 14.57 -31.13
CA SER A 54 29.41 13.65 -31.45
C SER A 54 29.09 12.25 -30.94
N GLU A 55 29.00 11.27 -31.84
CA GLU A 55 28.76 9.86 -31.50
C GLU A 55 29.85 9.30 -30.58
N GLU A 56 31.11 9.71 -30.78
CA GLU A 56 32.23 9.31 -29.92
C GLU A 56 32.04 9.80 -28.48
N ASP A 57 31.67 11.08 -28.32
CA ASP A 57 31.46 11.65 -26.98
C ASP A 57 30.22 11.06 -26.32
N GLU A 58 29.16 10.79 -27.09
CA GLU A 58 27.96 10.13 -26.59
C GLU A 58 28.29 8.73 -26.05
N ASN A 59 29.09 7.95 -26.78
CA ASN A 59 29.54 6.64 -26.33
C ASN A 59 30.35 6.73 -25.03
N ILE A 60 31.26 7.71 -24.91
CA ILE A 60 32.04 7.94 -23.69
C ILE A 60 31.13 8.33 -22.51
N ILE A 61 30.13 9.19 -22.73
CA ILE A 61 29.16 9.55 -21.69
C ILE A 61 28.45 8.29 -21.19
N TRP A 62 27.94 7.46 -22.11
CA TRP A 62 27.23 6.24 -21.73
C TRP A 62 28.11 5.24 -20.98
N GLU A 63 29.34 5.00 -21.45
CA GLU A 63 30.32 4.15 -20.76
C GLU A 63 30.50 4.58 -19.30
N ILE A 64 30.78 5.87 -19.07
CA ILE A 64 31.04 6.39 -17.71
C ILE A 64 29.78 6.29 -16.83
N LEU A 65 28.60 6.57 -17.37
CA LEU A 65 27.35 6.47 -16.61
C LEU A 65 27.01 5.02 -16.24
N GLU A 66 27.29 4.06 -17.13
CA GLU A 66 27.12 2.63 -16.85
C GLU A 66 28.12 2.10 -15.82
N GLU A 67 29.36 2.59 -15.83
CA GLU A 67 30.35 2.29 -14.78
C GLU A 67 29.93 2.92 -13.45
N ALA A 68 29.37 4.13 -13.47
CA ALA A 68 28.88 4.80 -12.27
C ALA A 68 27.71 4.05 -11.59
N ALA A 69 26.94 3.27 -12.35
CA ALA A 69 25.85 2.45 -11.82
C ALA A 69 26.35 1.28 -10.95
N GLU A 70 27.61 0.89 -11.10
CA GLU A 70 28.27 -0.18 -10.36
C GLU A 70 29.29 0.36 -9.34
N ASP A 71 29.27 1.67 -9.08
CA ASP A 71 30.27 2.31 -8.23
C ASP A 71 30.12 1.93 -6.75
N ASP A 72 31.23 1.50 -6.15
CA ASP A 72 31.27 1.10 -4.73
C ASP A 72 30.83 2.23 -3.77
N TYR A 73 30.94 3.50 -4.19
CA TYR A 73 30.52 4.64 -3.40
C TYR A 73 29.05 4.98 -3.66
N LEU A 74 28.19 4.69 -2.67
CA LEU A 74 26.76 5.02 -2.71
C LEU A 74 26.45 6.48 -3.14
N PRO A 75 27.18 7.53 -2.71
CA PRO A 75 26.91 8.89 -3.17
C PRO A 75 27.04 9.09 -4.68
N VAL A 76 27.90 8.32 -5.35
CA VAL A 76 28.10 8.34 -6.80
C VAL A 76 26.85 7.76 -7.48
N VAL A 77 26.41 6.58 -7.03
CA VAL A 77 25.20 5.91 -7.52
C VAL A 77 23.95 6.78 -7.30
N GLN A 78 23.81 7.41 -6.13
CA GLN A 78 22.64 8.23 -5.77
C GLN A 78 22.41 9.40 -6.73
N ILE A 79 23.46 9.94 -7.35
CA ILE A 79 23.34 11.05 -8.31
C ILE A 79 22.61 10.63 -9.58
N LEU A 80 22.65 9.33 -9.94
CA LEU A 80 21.93 8.78 -11.08
C LEU A 80 20.41 8.76 -10.87
N PHE A 81 19.96 8.85 -9.63
CA PHE A 81 18.53 8.83 -9.24
C PHE A 81 18.01 10.16 -8.75
N ALA A 82 18.91 11.02 -8.28
CA ALA A 82 18.53 12.26 -7.63
C ALA A 82 17.67 13.09 -8.59
N ASP A 83 16.50 13.48 -8.14
CA ASP A 83 15.77 14.63 -8.67
C ASP A 83 15.94 15.66 -7.55
N GLN A 84 16.83 16.65 -7.68
CA GLN A 84 16.95 17.65 -6.62
C GLN A 84 16.26 18.95 -7.00
N PRO A 85 15.00 19.14 -6.54
CA PRO A 85 14.53 20.40 -6.03
C PRO A 85 14.52 20.36 -4.49
N GLY A 86 15.41 21.13 -3.87
CA GLY A 86 15.21 21.63 -2.50
C GLY A 86 15.70 20.75 -1.35
N ARG A 87 16.99 20.89 -0.99
CA ARG A 87 17.30 20.99 0.44
C ARG A 87 16.60 22.27 0.93
N SER A 88 15.56 22.10 1.71
CA SER A 88 14.89 23.14 2.47
C SER A 88 15.92 24.08 3.13
N SER A 89 16.07 25.28 2.57
CA SER A 89 16.67 26.42 3.24
C SER A 89 15.70 27.56 3.05
N ARG A 90 15.19 28.07 4.18
CA ARG A 90 14.43 29.30 4.28
C ARG A 90 15.04 30.36 3.36
N GLY A 91 14.23 30.93 2.47
CA GLY A 91 14.63 32.04 1.59
C GLY A 91 14.39 31.73 0.13
N GLY A 92 13.32 32.29 -0.43
CA GLY A 92 12.94 32.14 -1.82
C GLY A 92 14.03 32.62 -2.78
N LYS A 93 14.63 31.66 -3.50
CA LYS A 93 15.12 31.80 -4.87
C LYS A 93 14.90 30.46 -5.56
N SER A 94 14.33 30.49 -6.76
CA SER A 94 14.12 29.32 -7.62
C SER A 94 15.45 28.58 -7.79
N SER A 95 15.57 27.39 -7.19
CA SER A 95 16.72 26.53 -7.43
C SER A 95 16.73 26.10 -8.91
N PRO A 96 17.89 26.06 -9.57
CA PRO A 96 17.98 25.56 -10.94
C PRO A 96 17.45 24.13 -10.99
N SER A 97 16.54 23.85 -11.93
CA SER A 97 16.01 22.50 -12.12
C SER A 97 17.15 21.53 -12.43
N TRP A 98 17.10 20.38 -11.77
CA TRP A 98 18.12 19.35 -11.83
C TRP A 98 18.28 18.78 -13.26
N PRO A 99 19.49 18.31 -13.66
CA PRO A 99 19.73 17.87 -15.04
C PRO A 99 18.77 16.78 -15.53
N LEU A 100 18.38 15.82 -14.67
CA LEU A 100 17.41 14.79 -15.04
C LEU A 100 16.01 15.35 -15.28
N THR A 101 15.53 16.27 -14.45
CA THR A 101 14.24 16.95 -14.69
C THR A 101 14.27 17.69 -16.02
N LYS A 102 15.36 18.40 -16.32
CA LYS A 102 15.52 19.08 -17.62
C LYS A 102 15.54 18.09 -18.77
N LEU A 103 16.32 17.01 -18.65
CA LEU A 103 16.45 15.97 -19.68
C LEU A 103 15.10 15.31 -19.98
N LYS A 104 14.31 15.02 -18.95
CA LYS A 104 12.94 14.48 -19.07
C LYS A 104 12.06 15.34 -19.97
N HIS A 105 12.17 16.67 -19.87
CA HIS A 105 11.38 17.60 -20.67
C HIS A 105 12.02 17.94 -22.03
N SER A 106 13.34 17.99 -22.11
CA SER A 106 14.06 18.44 -23.32
C SER A 106 14.36 17.33 -24.31
N SER A 107 14.52 16.09 -23.85
CA SER A 107 14.84 14.94 -24.69
C SER A 107 14.33 13.63 -24.06
N GLU A 108 13.02 13.39 -24.21
CA GLU A 108 12.34 12.23 -23.61
C GLU A 108 12.98 10.88 -24.01
N ASN A 109 13.42 10.74 -25.27
CA ASN A 109 14.06 9.52 -25.74
C ASN A 109 15.39 9.24 -25.04
N VAL A 110 16.25 10.26 -24.90
CA VAL A 110 17.53 10.13 -24.19
C VAL A 110 17.27 9.84 -22.70
N PHE A 111 16.26 10.48 -22.11
CA PHE A 111 15.85 10.21 -20.74
C PHE A 111 15.40 8.74 -20.57
N LYS A 112 14.52 8.23 -21.43
CA LYS A 112 14.09 6.82 -21.42
C LYS A 112 15.28 5.86 -21.54
N THR A 113 16.20 6.13 -22.47
CA THR A 113 17.42 5.33 -22.62
C THR A 113 18.25 5.35 -21.33
N PHE A 114 18.40 6.52 -20.70
CA PHE A 114 19.12 6.66 -19.43
C PHE A 114 18.50 5.82 -18.30
N ILE A 115 17.17 5.90 -18.12
CA ILE A 115 16.50 5.08 -17.10
C ILE A 115 16.74 3.59 -17.35
N ASN A 116 16.58 3.15 -18.61
CA ASN A 116 16.63 1.73 -18.95
C ASN A 116 18.03 1.14 -18.99
N ARG A 117 19.03 1.94 -19.35
CA ARG A 117 20.43 1.52 -19.49
C ARG A 117 21.22 1.69 -18.19
N VAL A 118 20.95 2.77 -17.46
CA VAL A 118 21.75 3.17 -16.28
C VAL A 118 21.00 2.90 -14.98
N GLN A 119 19.80 3.44 -14.78
CA GLN A 119 19.09 3.28 -13.49
C GLN A 119 18.68 1.83 -13.22
N LEU A 120 18.14 1.12 -14.22
CA LEU A 120 17.79 -0.30 -14.08
C LEU A 120 19.02 -1.18 -13.80
N LYS A 121 20.21 -0.79 -14.26
CA LYS A 121 21.45 -1.53 -14.05
C LYS A 121 21.85 -1.57 -12.58
N VAL A 122 21.57 -0.50 -11.82
CA VAL A 122 21.85 -0.42 -10.38
C VAL A 122 21.08 -1.47 -9.56
N LEU A 123 19.96 -1.98 -10.07
CA LEU A 123 19.24 -3.08 -9.42
C LEU A 123 20.07 -4.36 -9.32
N ASP A 124 21.07 -4.52 -10.20
CA ASP A 124 22.00 -5.65 -10.24
C ASP A 124 23.37 -5.29 -9.67
N HIS A 125 23.48 -4.20 -8.89
CA HIS A 125 24.77 -3.73 -8.38
C HIS A 125 25.54 -4.86 -7.68
N PRO A 126 26.81 -5.12 -8.05
CA PRO A 126 27.51 -6.37 -7.71
C PRO A 126 27.75 -6.56 -6.20
N THR A 127 28.05 -5.47 -5.49
CA THR A 127 28.51 -5.54 -4.08
C THR A 127 27.62 -4.78 -3.10
N SER A 128 26.87 -3.75 -3.53
CA SER A 128 26.19 -2.81 -2.64
C SER A 128 24.69 -3.09 -2.54
N LEU A 129 24.29 -3.71 -1.44
CA LEU A 129 22.87 -3.88 -1.08
C LEU A 129 22.14 -2.53 -0.93
N LYS A 130 22.82 -1.53 -0.36
CA LYS A 130 22.27 -0.18 -0.19
C LYS A 130 21.98 0.49 -1.52
N ALA A 131 22.85 0.31 -2.52
CA ALA A 131 22.62 0.83 -3.87
C ALA A 131 21.40 0.17 -4.52
N ARG A 132 21.31 -1.18 -4.47
CA ARG A 132 20.14 -1.94 -4.97
C ARG A 132 18.84 -1.49 -4.31
N SER A 133 18.84 -1.36 -2.98
CA SER A 133 17.68 -0.89 -2.21
C SER A 133 17.26 0.53 -2.62
N TRP A 134 18.24 1.44 -2.76
CA TRP A 134 17.99 2.80 -3.18
C TRP A 134 17.36 2.88 -4.57
N ALA A 135 17.86 2.08 -5.51
CA ALA A 135 17.34 2.05 -6.87
C ALA A 135 15.87 1.62 -6.92
N TRP A 136 15.47 0.58 -6.19
CA TRP A 136 14.06 0.17 -6.11
C TRP A 136 13.13 1.29 -5.67
N SER A 137 13.55 2.10 -4.70
CA SER A 137 12.75 3.23 -4.21
C SER A 137 12.71 4.43 -5.16
N ASN A 138 13.71 4.61 -6.03
CA ASN A 138 13.92 5.88 -6.75
C ASN A 138 13.87 5.81 -8.29
N ILE A 139 13.78 4.63 -8.92
CA ILE A 139 13.65 4.53 -10.40
C ILE A 139 12.45 5.35 -10.91
N ASP A 140 12.61 6.10 -12.01
CA ASP A 140 11.47 6.73 -12.68
C ASP A 140 10.65 5.66 -13.40
N HIS A 141 9.49 5.34 -12.82
CA HIS A 141 8.63 4.27 -13.30
C HIS A 141 7.73 4.67 -14.47
N GLU A 142 7.64 5.96 -14.81
CA GLU A 142 6.87 6.44 -15.96
C GLU A 142 7.64 6.22 -17.26
N HIS A 143 8.98 6.17 -17.19
CA HIS A 143 9.87 6.09 -18.35
C HIS A 143 10.69 4.80 -18.40
N CYS A 144 10.57 3.94 -17.38
CA CYS A 144 11.25 2.65 -17.37
C CYS A 144 10.53 1.60 -18.23
N ASP A 145 11.31 0.64 -18.71
CA ASP A 145 10.84 -0.59 -19.32
C ASP A 145 10.18 -1.44 -18.24
N MET A 146 8.86 -1.39 -18.24
CA MET A 146 8.02 -2.06 -17.25
C MET A 146 8.22 -3.58 -17.25
N LYS A 147 8.50 -4.16 -18.41
CA LYS A 147 8.72 -5.60 -18.54
C LYS A 147 10.01 -6.00 -17.82
N LYS A 148 11.10 -5.27 -18.07
CA LYS A 148 12.39 -5.50 -17.39
C LYS A 148 12.30 -5.27 -15.89
N LEU A 149 11.63 -4.20 -15.45
CA LEU A 149 11.45 -3.93 -14.01
C LEU A 149 10.69 -5.08 -13.33
N TYR A 150 9.64 -5.59 -14.00
CA TYR A 150 8.86 -6.72 -13.50
C TYR A 150 9.65 -8.02 -13.46
N GLU A 151 10.41 -8.35 -14.51
CA GLU A 151 11.30 -9.52 -14.56
C GLU A 151 12.28 -9.52 -13.37
N LYS A 152 12.91 -8.37 -13.10
CA LYS A 152 13.81 -8.20 -11.95
C LYS A 152 13.11 -8.41 -10.60
N ALA A 153 11.90 -7.87 -10.44
CA ALA A 153 11.13 -8.08 -9.21
C ALA A 153 10.71 -9.56 -9.04
N GLN A 154 10.37 -10.24 -10.14
CA GLN A 154 10.05 -11.66 -10.14
C GLN A 154 11.24 -12.57 -9.84
N GLU A 155 12.48 -12.11 -10.05
CA GLU A 155 13.68 -12.84 -9.63
C GLU A 155 13.92 -12.64 -8.14
N LEU A 156 13.76 -11.42 -7.62
CA LEU A 156 13.89 -11.15 -6.18
C LEU A 156 12.88 -11.90 -5.33
N CYS A 157 11.66 -12.12 -5.84
CA CYS A 157 10.62 -12.81 -5.07
C CYS A 157 11.00 -14.25 -4.70
N ILE A 158 11.93 -14.87 -5.46
CA ILE A 158 12.41 -16.25 -5.26
C ILE A 158 13.85 -16.31 -4.73
N GLN A 159 14.55 -15.18 -4.61
CA GLN A 159 15.88 -15.10 -3.98
C GLN A 159 15.74 -14.97 -2.47
N PHE A 160 16.27 -15.94 -1.71
CA PHE A 160 16.21 -15.98 -0.25
C PHE A 160 17.63 -16.12 0.32
N ASP A 161 18.42 -15.08 0.07
CA ASP A 161 19.61 -14.76 0.83
C ASP A 161 19.33 -13.53 1.71
N LYS A 162 20.29 -13.19 2.59
CA LYS A 162 20.21 -12.05 3.50
C LYS A 162 19.90 -10.73 2.78
N ASP A 163 20.30 -10.62 1.51
CA ASP A 163 20.14 -9.45 0.68
C ASP A 163 18.72 -9.39 0.06
N GLY A 164 18.23 -10.50 -0.48
CA GLY A 164 16.92 -10.62 -1.11
C GLY A 164 15.77 -10.28 -0.18
N ASN A 165 15.83 -10.70 1.09
CA ASN A 165 14.82 -10.35 2.10
C ASN A 165 14.73 -8.83 2.34
N SER A 166 15.86 -8.13 2.30
CA SER A 166 15.91 -6.67 2.50
C SER A 166 15.46 -5.88 1.25
N LEU A 167 15.63 -6.46 0.06
CA LEU A 167 15.26 -5.82 -1.21
C LEU A 167 13.80 -6.06 -1.58
N TRP A 168 13.25 -7.20 -1.17
CA TRP A 168 11.92 -7.64 -1.60
C TRP A 168 10.82 -6.61 -1.30
N SER A 169 10.78 -6.07 -0.08
CA SER A 169 9.79 -5.07 0.30
C SER A 169 9.85 -3.84 -0.59
N ASN A 170 11.05 -3.32 -0.86
CA ASN A 170 11.24 -2.16 -1.75
C ASN A 170 10.81 -2.48 -3.19
N ALA A 171 11.17 -3.66 -3.70
CA ALA A 171 10.79 -4.10 -5.03
C ALA A 171 9.28 -4.24 -5.17
N PHE A 172 8.62 -4.91 -4.21
CA PHE A 172 7.17 -5.07 -4.24
C PHE A 172 6.43 -3.75 -4.12
N GLU A 173 6.87 -2.86 -3.23
CA GLU A 173 6.30 -1.51 -3.14
C GLU A 173 6.43 -0.74 -4.46
N LYS A 174 7.55 -0.90 -5.17
CA LYS A 174 7.75 -0.32 -6.49
C LYS A 174 6.77 -0.91 -7.51
N ILE A 175 6.62 -2.24 -7.55
CA ILE A 175 5.63 -2.91 -8.41
C ILE A 175 4.21 -2.44 -8.11
N LEU A 176 3.85 -2.23 -6.84
CA LEU A 176 2.53 -1.69 -6.50
C LEU A 176 2.34 -0.25 -6.98
N SER A 177 3.35 0.62 -6.82
CA SER A 177 3.28 2.01 -7.31
C SER A 177 3.03 2.08 -8.82
N VAL A 178 3.66 1.16 -9.55
CA VAL A 178 3.47 0.93 -10.97
C VAL A 178 2.06 0.43 -11.26
N TYR A 179 1.62 -0.62 -10.57
CA TYR A 179 0.34 -1.26 -10.78
C TYR A 179 -0.83 -0.27 -10.60
N LYS A 180 -0.67 0.76 -9.76
CA LYS A 180 -1.66 1.85 -9.62
C LYS A 180 -1.91 2.62 -10.92
N GLN A 181 -0.95 2.71 -11.84
CA GLN A 181 -1.10 3.51 -13.04
C GLN A 181 -2.09 2.89 -14.05
N PRO A 182 -2.97 3.67 -14.70
CA PRO A 182 -4.03 3.16 -15.58
C PRO A 182 -3.52 2.48 -16.87
N LYS A 183 -2.26 2.69 -17.25
CA LYS A 183 -1.65 2.15 -18.49
C LYS A 183 -0.78 0.92 -18.28
N THR A 184 -0.88 0.23 -17.14
CA THR A 184 -0.03 -0.94 -16.87
C THR A 184 -0.49 -2.21 -17.57
N LEU A 185 0.48 -2.96 -18.09
CA LEU A 185 0.33 -4.04 -19.09
C LEU A 185 -0.25 -5.37 -18.60
N SER A 186 -0.56 -5.55 -17.31
CA SER A 186 -1.07 -6.85 -16.82
C SER A 186 -1.85 -6.68 -15.53
N SER A 187 -3.12 -7.06 -15.55
CA SER A 187 -4.03 -7.16 -14.39
C SER A 187 -3.65 -8.26 -13.39
N ASN A 188 -2.61 -9.07 -13.69
CA ASN A 188 -2.25 -10.26 -12.91
C ASN A 188 -0.85 -10.21 -12.29
N MET A 189 -0.13 -9.08 -12.36
CA MET A 189 1.27 -9.02 -11.90
C MET A 189 1.47 -9.49 -10.44
N VAL A 190 0.59 -9.06 -9.53
CA VAL A 190 0.64 -9.44 -8.10
C VAL A 190 0.30 -10.92 -7.92
N TYR A 191 -0.68 -11.42 -8.66
CA TYR A 191 -1.05 -12.83 -8.68
C TYR A 191 0.12 -13.71 -9.12
N ASP A 192 0.77 -13.34 -10.24
CA ASP A 192 1.88 -14.08 -10.82
C ASP A 192 3.09 -14.12 -9.86
N ILE A 193 3.38 -13.02 -9.17
CA ILE A 193 4.43 -12.97 -8.13
C ILE A 193 4.14 -13.97 -7.01
N ILE A 194 2.94 -13.92 -6.43
CA ILE A 194 2.55 -14.77 -5.30
C ILE A 194 2.56 -16.24 -5.73
N LYS A 195 2.01 -16.54 -6.91
CA LYS A 195 1.99 -17.89 -7.46
C LYS A 195 3.40 -18.43 -7.71
N LYS A 196 4.31 -17.61 -8.26
CA LYS A 196 5.71 -18.00 -8.50
C LYS A 196 6.43 -18.31 -7.20
N MET A 197 6.25 -17.49 -6.16
CA MET A 197 6.81 -17.73 -4.83
C MET A 197 6.34 -19.06 -4.24
N MET A 198 5.03 -19.30 -4.26
CA MET A 198 4.45 -20.54 -3.75
C MET A 198 4.91 -21.78 -4.51
N THR A 199 5.01 -21.69 -5.85
CA THR A 199 5.46 -22.80 -6.70
C THR A 199 6.90 -23.20 -6.39
N ARG A 200 7.73 -22.25 -5.91
CA ARG A 200 9.12 -22.50 -5.53
C ARG A 200 9.33 -22.69 -4.03
N ARG A 201 8.26 -22.89 -3.26
CA ARG A 201 8.31 -23.01 -1.80
C ARG A 201 9.38 -23.99 -1.31
N GLU A 202 9.39 -25.21 -1.81
CA GLU A 202 10.32 -26.23 -1.34
C GLU A 202 11.79 -25.84 -1.58
N GLU A 203 12.08 -25.24 -2.73
CA GLU A 203 13.42 -24.73 -3.07
C GLU A 203 13.84 -23.58 -2.14
N ILE A 204 12.89 -22.71 -1.81
CA ILE A 204 13.10 -21.55 -0.94
C ILE A 204 13.31 -21.99 0.51
N ASP A 205 12.34 -22.72 1.06
CA ASP A 205 12.33 -23.18 2.45
C ASP A 205 13.57 -24.05 2.73
N SER A 206 14.04 -24.84 1.76
CA SER A 206 15.27 -25.64 1.91
C SER A 206 16.55 -24.81 1.89
N LYS A 207 16.65 -23.78 1.05
CA LYS A 207 17.84 -22.93 0.94
C LYS A 207 18.05 -22.05 2.17
N GLU A 208 16.99 -21.49 2.72
CA GLU A 208 17.11 -20.55 3.85
C GLU A 208 17.28 -21.25 5.19
N ASN A 209 16.58 -22.37 5.40
CA ASN A 209 16.78 -23.21 6.58
C ASN A 209 18.22 -23.76 6.65
N ALA A 210 18.87 -23.95 5.49
CA ALA A 210 20.29 -24.32 5.43
C ALA A 210 21.26 -23.16 5.77
N ILE A 211 20.82 -21.90 5.64
CA ILE A 211 21.64 -20.70 5.92
C ILE A 211 21.54 -20.29 7.39
N ASP A 212 20.32 -20.26 7.96
CA ASP A 212 20.10 -19.69 9.31
C ASP A 212 19.88 -20.75 10.41
N ASN A 213 19.85 -22.05 10.07
CA ASN A 213 19.57 -23.18 10.99
C ASN A 213 18.28 -23.00 11.84
N GLN A 214 17.38 -22.11 11.42
CA GLN A 214 16.04 -21.92 11.99
C GLN A 214 15.04 -22.63 11.09
N HIS A 215 13.96 -23.15 11.67
CA HIS A 215 12.82 -23.68 10.92
C HIS A 215 11.85 -22.55 10.56
N ASP A 216 12.36 -21.50 9.92
CA ASP A 216 11.51 -20.42 9.46
C ASP A 216 10.70 -20.90 8.24
N LEU A 217 9.51 -20.31 8.06
CA LEU A 217 8.66 -20.52 6.88
C LEU A 217 8.76 -19.25 6.03
N PRO A 218 9.79 -19.08 5.19
CA PRO A 218 10.13 -17.78 4.65
C PRO A 218 9.16 -17.33 3.56
N VAL A 219 8.66 -18.28 2.76
CA VAL A 219 7.57 -17.99 1.82
C VAL A 219 6.33 -17.52 2.56
N TYR A 220 6.00 -18.13 3.70
CA TYR A 220 4.88 -17.69 4.53
C TYR A 220 5.07 -16.25 5.01
N HIS A 221 6.22 -15.92 5.60
CA HIS A 221 6.50 -14.56 6.09
C HIS A 221 6.48 -13.51 4.99
N ARG A 222 6.98 -13.84 3.79
CA ARG A 222 6.88 -12.91 2.66
C ARG A 222 5.43 -12.72 2.22
N ILE A 223 4.65 -13.78 2.04
CA ILE A 223 3.22 -13.62 1.67
C ILE A 223 2.48 -12.81 2.73
N GLN A 224 2.76 -13.06 4.01
CA GLN A 224 2.22 -12.29 5.13
C GLN A 224 2.59 -10.79 5.03
N SER A 225 3.86 -10.47 4.74
CA SER A 225 4.32 -9.09 4.53
C SER A 225 3.65 -8.44 3.31
N LEU A 226 3.50 -9.19 2.21
CA LEU A 226 2.82 -8.73 0.99
C LEU A 226 1.36 -8.37 1.26
N LEU A 227 0.63 -9.23 1.97
CA LEU A 227 -0.74 -8.95 2.38
C LEU A 227 -0.83 -7.72 3.28
N ALA A 228 0.14 -7.51 4.18
CA ALA A 228 0.19 -6.30 5.00
C ALA A 228 0.42 -5.02 4.17
N ILE A 229 1.35 -5.05 3.21
CA ILE A 229 1.61 -3.92 2.30
C ILE A 229 0.40 -3.65 1.39
N LEU A 230 -0.23 -4.69 0.84
CA LEU A 230 -1.45 -4.55 0.05
C LEU A 230 -2.56 -3.92 0.88
N ASN A 231 -2.79 -4.41 2.10
CA ASN A 231 -3.81 -3.89 3.02
C ASN A 231 -3.63 -2.40 3.36
N SER A 232 -2.39 -1.91 3.43
CA SER A 232 -2.11 -0.50 3.72
C SER A 232 -2.26 0.40 2.50
N LYS A 233 -1.97 -0.12 1.30
CA LYS A 233 -2.00 0.65 0.04
C LYS A 233 -3.29 0.46 -0.78
N ILE A 234 -4.19 -0.43 -0.37
CA ILE A 234 -5.36 -0.84 -1.18
C ILE A 234 -6.28 0.33 -1.56
N ASN A 235 -6.39 1.34 -0.68
CA ASN A 235 -7.24 2.50 -0.92
C ASN A 235 -6.78 3.37 -2.09
N ASP A 236 -5.49 3.30 -2.43
CA ASP A 236 -4.88 4.09 -3.52
C ASP A 236 -5.15 3.49 -4.92
N PHE A 237 -5.81 2.32 -5.00
CA PHE A 237 -6.12 1.65 -6.25
C PHE A 237 -7.52 2.01 -6.76
N ASP A 238 -7.67 2.03 -8.08
CA ASP A 238 -8.98 2.07 -8.73
C ASP A 238 -9.81 0.80 -8.44
N ASN A 239 -11.11 0.88 -8.70
CA ASN A 239 -12.04 -0.21 -8.40
C ASN A 239 -11.73 -1.48 -9.20
N GLU A 240 -11.36 -1.36 -10.47
CA GLU A 240 -11.05 -2.52 -11.32
C GLU A 240 -9.86 -3.33 -10.77
N LYS A 241 -8.78 -2.65 -10.37
CA LYS A 241 -7.61 -3.29 -9.78
C LYS A 241 -7.87 -3.82 -8.39
N LYS A 242 -8.67 -3.13 -7.57
CA LYS A 242 -9.13 -3.67 -6.28
C LYS A 242 -9.79 -5.03 -6.47
N LEU A 243 -10.69 -5.15 -7.44
CA LEU A 243 -11.40 -6.39 -7.75
C LEU A 243 -10.46 -7.51 -8.22
N SER A 244 -9.37 -7.18 -8.94
CA SER A 244 -8.39 -8.18 -9.39
C SER A 244 -7.75 -8.99 -8.25
N PHE A 245 -7.63 -8.39 -7.05
CA PHE A 245 -7.02 -9.06 -5.89
C PHE A 245 -7.88 -10.19 -5.31
N ARG A 246 -9.16 -10.30 -5.68
CA ARG A 246 -10.01 -11.43 -5.29
C ARG A 246 -9.46 -12.77 -5.77
N SER A 247 -8.84 -12.77 -6.95
CA SER A 247 -8.19 -13.95 -7.53
C SER A 247 -7.03 -14.51 -6.69
N LEU A 248 -6.48 -13.71 -5.76
CA LEU A 248 -5.43 -14.15 -4.85
C LEU A 248 -5.96 -15.13 -3.79
N ALA A 249 -7.24 -15.02 -3.44
CA ALA A 249 -7.78 -15.69 -2.27
C ALA A 249 -7.69 -17.22 -2.35
N PRO A 250 -8.15 -17.88 -3.43
CA PRO A 250 -8.05 -19.34 -3.54
C PRO A 250 -6.61 -19.82 -3.52
N VAL A 251 -5.70 -19.08 -4.17
CA VAL A 251 -4.28 -19.42 -4.25
C VAL A 251 -3.63 -19.36 -2.87
N ILE A 252 -3.83 -18.28 -2.13
CA ILE A 252 -3.25 -18.10 -0.79
C ILE A 252 -3.81 -19.12 0.19
N LEU A 253 -5.11 -19.41 0.14
CA LEU A 253 -5.74 -20.38 1.05
C LEU A 253 -5.35 -21.84 0.75
N GLN A 254 -5.07 -22.16 -0.51
CA GLN A 254 -4.47 -23.45 -0.88
C GLN A 254 -3.05 -23.60 -0.32
N PHE A 255 -2.29 -22.51 -0.26
CA PHE A 255 -0.95 -22.50 0.31
C PHE A 255 -0.97 -22.66 1.82
N ASP A 256 -1.61 -21.73 2.52
CA ASP A 256 -1.65 -21.71 3.98
C ASP A 256 -2.90 -20.99 4.49
N LYS A 257 -3.72 -21.75 5.21
CA LYS A 257 -4.99 -21.28 5.78
C LYS A 257 -4.76 -20.27 6.90
N THR A 258 -3.60 -20.23 7.54
CA THR A 258 -3.31 -19.29 8.63
C THR A 258 -3.20 -17.83 8.17
N LEU A 259 -3.03 -17.60 6.86
CA LEU A 259 -3.05 -16.26 6.25
C LEU A 259 -4.46 -15.67 6.09
N SER A 260 -5.50 -16.48 6.34
CA SER A 260 -6.90 -16.10 6.16
C SER A 260 -7.30 -14.80 6.85
N PRO A 261 -6.90 -14.48 8.09
CA PRO A 261 -7.30 -13.23 8.73
C PRO A 261 -6.79 -11.99 7.98
N GLN A 262 -5.54 -12.01 7.50
CA GLN A 262 -4.98 -10.88 6.74
C GLN A 262 -5.58 -10.75 5.35
N LEU A 263 -5.84 -11.89 4.71
CA LEU A 263 -6.52 -11.96 3.43
C LEU A 263 -7.95 -11.44 3.55
N ALA A 264 -8.67 -11.79 4.62
CA ALA A 264 -10.04 -11.35 4.84
C ALA A 264 -10.13 -9.83 4.98
N LYS A 265 -9.22 -9.21 5.74
CA LYS A 265 -9.11 -7.75 5.83
C LYS A 265 -8.95 -7.08 4.47
N LEU A 266 -8.12 -7.66 3.60
CA LEU A 266 -7.91 -7.14 2.24
C LEU A 266 -9.20 -7.27 1.41
N LEU A 267 -9.83 -8.44 1.44
CA LEU A 267 -11.02 -8.72 0.64
C LEU A 267 -12.22 -7.87 1.07
N ILE A 268 -12.41 -7.67 2.39
CA ILE A 268 -13.49 -6.84 2.92
C ILE A 268 -13.32 -5.38 2.45
N LYS A 269 -12.09 -4.84 2.50
CA LYS A 269 -11.77 -3.48 2.03
C LYS A 269 -12.13 -3.21 0.56
N ILE A 270 -12.17 -4.25 -0.28
CA ILE A 270 -12.48 -4.15 -1.71
C ILE A 270 -13.90 -4.58 -2.07
N THR A 271 -14.73 -4.94 -1.10
CA THR A 271 -16.16 -5.22 -1.35
C THR A 271 -16.90 -3.92 -1.67
N GLN A 272 -17.81 -3.98 -2.66
CA GLN A 272 -18.61 -2.84 -3.13
C GLN A 272 -20.10 -3.04 -2.91
N ASN A 273 -20.57 -4.27 -2.67
CA ASN A 273 -21.96 -4.60 -2.40
C ASN A 273 -22.10 -5.84 -1.50
N LYS A 274 -23.33 -6.13 -1.09
CA LYS A 274 -23.67 -7.24 -0.18
C LYS A 274 -23.42 -8.61 -0.80
N GLU A 275 -23.64 -8.75 -2.11
CA GLU A 275 -23.40 -10.00 -2.85
C GLU A 275 -21.92 -10.35 -2.88
N GLU A 276 -21.06 -9.35 -3.09
CA GLU A 276 -19.61 -9.52 -3.05
C GLU A 276 -19.10 -9.86 -1.66
N LEU A 277 -19.66 -9.23 -0.62
CA LEU A 277 -19.34 -9.56 0.76
C LEU A 277 -19.72 -11.00 1.10
N GLU A 278 -20.90 -11.46 0.71
CA GLU A 278 -21.27 -12.88 0.86
C GLU A 278 -20.36 -13.79 0.04
N GLY A 279 -19.97 -13.39 -1.17
CA GLY A 279 -19.02 -14.14 -1.99
C GLY A 279 -17.66 -14.34 -1.28
N VAL A 280 -17.18 -13.33 -0.55
CA VAL A 280 -15.97 -13.44 0.29
C VAL A 280 -16.19 -14.44 1.43
N LEU A 281 -17.31 -14.35 2.15
CA LEU A 281 -17.64 -15.27 3.25
C LEU A 281 -17.77 -16.72 2.77
N GLN A 282 -18.47 -16.94 1.65
CA GLN A 282 -18.65 -18.25 1.03
C GLN A 282 -17.31 -18.83 0.60
N MET A 283 -16.44 -18.04 -0.03
CA MET A 283 -15.10 -18.48 -0.41
C MET A 283 -14.29 -18.96 0.80
N PHE A 284 -14.30 -18.23 1.92
CA PHE A 284 -13.64 -18.70 3.13
C PHE A 284 -14.28 -19.96 3.70
N GLN A 285 -15.61 -20.08 3.69
CA GLN A 285 -16.31 -21.27 4.16
C GLN A 285 -15.94 -22.51 3.35
N GLU A 286 -15.81 -22.38 2.03
CA GLU A 286 -15.48 -23.49 1.13
C GLU A 286 -14.01 -23.93 1.23
N ASN A 287 -13.11 -23.00 1.58
CA ASN A 287 -11.67 -23.27 1.60
C ASN A 287 -11.11 -23.56 3.00
N LEU A 288 -11.87 -23.32 4.07
CA LEU A 288 -11.43 -23.49 5.46
C LEU A 288 -12.17 -24.61 6.20
N PRO A 289 -11.51 -25.32 7.13
CA PRO A 289 -12.20 -26.21 8.05
C PRO A 289 -13.26 -25.45 8.85
N LYS A 290 -14.43 -26.06 9.04
CA LYS A 290 -15.59 -25.44 9.71
C LYS A 290 -15.24 -24.70 11.00
N ASN A 291 -14.58 -25.37 11.93
CA ASN A 291 -14.21 -24.79 13.24
C ASN A 291 -13.25 -23.58 13.10
N TYR A 292 -12.40 -23.58 12.08
CA TYR A 292 -11.46 -22.49 11.82
C TYR A 292 -12.16 -21.30 11.14
N PHE A 293 -13.07 -21.59 10.21
CA PHE A 293 -13.93 -20.57 9.62
C PHE A 293 -14.76 -19.84 10.67
N GLU A 294 -15.38 -20.57 11.61
CA GLU A 294 -16.14 -19.99 12.73
C GLU A 294 -15.28 -19.03 13.58
N ARG A 295 -14.01 -19.35 13.83
CA ARG A 295 -13.08 -18.46 14.54
C ARG A 295 -12.76 -17.19 13.74
N ILE A 296 -12.53 -17.34 12.44
CA ILE A 296 -12.21 -16.21 11.55
C ILE A 296 -13.42 -15.32 11.32
N LEU A 297 -14.64 -15.85 11.38
CA LEU A 297 -15.85 -15.04 11.29
C LEU A 297 -15.90 -13.96 12.37
N THR A 298 -15.37 -14.21 13.57
CA THR A 298 -15.23 -13.18 14.61
C THR A 298 -14.26 -12.07 14.18
N ASP A 299 -13.10 -12.42 13.61
CA ASP A 299 -12.13 -11.44 13.10
C ASP A 299 -12.72 -10.63 11.93
N ILE A 300 -13.42 -11.30 11.01
CA ILE A 300 -14.13 -10.68 9.89
C ILE A 300 -15.22 -9.73 10.37
N SER A 301 -16.03 -10.17 11.33
CA SER A 301 -17.06 -9.35 11.97
C SER A 301 -16.44 -8.09 12.57
N SER A 302 -15.34 -8.23 13.33
CA SER A 302 -14.63 -7.09 13.92
C SER A 302 -14.12 -6.10 12.87
N GLU A 303 -13.64 -6.60 11.73
CA GLU A 303 -13.18 -5.75 10.64
C GLU A 303 -14.37 -5.03 10.04
N ILE A 304 -15.43 -5.71 9.60
CA ILE A 304 -16.66 -5.09 9.04
C ILE A 304 -17.23 -4.02 9.99
N ASN A 305 -17.20 -4.30 11.29
CA ASN A 305 -17.72 -3.41 12.33
C ASN A 305 -16.86 -2.17 12.59
N ASN A 306 -15.60 -2.20 12.16
CA ASN A 306 -14.77 -1.02 12.16
C ASN A 306 -15.20 -0.16 10.96
N SER A 307 -15.90 0.94 11.23
CA SER A 307 -16.43 1.81 10.19
C SER A 307 -15.37 2.27 9.20
N HIS A 308 -14.08 2.27 9.53
CA HIS A 308 -12.99 2.66 8.62
C HIS A 308 -12.47 1.54 7.68
N SER A 309 -12.94 0.30 7.84
CA SER A 309 -12.39 -0.86 7.13
C SER A 309 -13.14 -1.22 5.84
N SER A 310 -14.46 -0.99 5.78
CA SER A 310 -15.30 -1.42 4.66
C SER A 310 -15.92 -0.21 3.98
N PHE A 311 -15.42 0.11 2.79
CA PHE A 311 -15.91 1.24 2.00
C PHE A 311 -17.39 1.09 1.65
N PHE A 312 -17.82 -0.13 1.29
CA PHE A 312 -19.23 -0.43 1.03
C PHE A 312 -20.11 -0.08 2.25
N ILE A 313 -19.78 -0.60 3.43
CA ILE A 313 -20.60 -0.39 4.64
C ILE A 313 -20.60 1.10 5.08
N GLN A 314 -19.52 1.84 4.86
CA GLN A 314 -19.48 3.28 5.12
C GLN A 314 -20.52 4.07 4.33
N GLN A 315 -20.76 3.67 3.07
CA GLN A 315 -21.62 4.41 2.16
C GLN A 315 -23.11 4.21 2.44
N LEU A 316 -23.46 3.17 3.19
CA LEU A 316 -24.85 2.84 3.50
C LEU A 316 -25.41 3.73 4.61
N SER A 317 -26.62 4.21 4.39
CA SER A 317 -27.50 4.73 5.44
C SER A 317 -27.84 3.64 6.46
N GLY A 318 -28.33 4.04 7.63
CA GLY A 318 -28.74 3.08 8.65
C GLY A 318 -29.86 2.13 8.19
N ASP A 319 -30.81 2.59 7.36
CA ASP A 319 -31.85 1.75 6.78
C ASP A 319 -31.28 0.75 5.76
N GLU A 320 -30.35 1.17 4.89
CA GLU A 320 -29.68 0.25 3.97
C GLU A 320 -28.83 -0.78 4.72
N LYS A 321 -28.19 -0.40 5.84
CA LYS A 321 -27.50 -1.35 6.73
C LYS A 321 -28.48 -2.34 7.35
N LEU A 322 -29.66 -1.88 7.79
CA LEU A 322 -30.71 -2.75 8.29
C LEU A 322 -31.17 -3.76 7.22
N GLU A 323 -31.35 -3.34 5.98
CA GLU A 323 -31.69 -4.22 4.86
C GLU A 323 -30.60 -5.27 4.59
N VAL A 324 -29.32 -4.87 4.61
CA VAL A 324 -28.19 -5.80 4.50
C VAL A 324 -28.21 -6.84 5.62
N ALA A 325 -28.41 -6.40 6.87
CA ALA A 325 -28.51 -7.30 8.02
C ALA A 325 -29.66 -8.31 7.86
N GLN A 326 -30.84 -7.84 7.46
CA GLN A 326 -32.00 -8.69 7.22
C GLN A 326 -31.73 -9.73 6.12
N TRP A 327 -31.11 -9.30 5.01
CA TRP A 327 -30.75 -10.17 3.90
C TRP A 327 -29.86 -11.33 4.35
N PHE A 328 -28.83 -11.04 5.14
CA PHE A 328 -27.93 -12.08 5.62
C PHE A 328 -28.54 -13.03 6.67
N ILE A 329 -29.46 -12.54 7.51
CA ILE A 329 -30.22 -13.40 8.44
C ILE A 329 -31.16 -14.30 7.65
N LYS A 330 -32.03 -13.70 6.83
CA LYS A 330 -33.20 -14.37 6.25
C LYS A 330 -32.84 -15.20 5.02
N GLU A 331 -31.93 -14.72 4.18
CA GLU A 331 -31.61 -15.37 2.90
C GLU A 331 -30.31 -16.16 2.93
N LYS A 332 -29.32 -15.74 3.74
CA LYS A 332 -27.98 -16.38 3.75
C LYS A 332 -27.70 -17.22 4.98
N ASN A 333 -28.56 -17.18 6.00
CA ASN A 333 -28.39 -17.92 7.25
C ASN A 333 -27.02 -17.67 7.91
N ARG A 334 -26.62 -16.40 7.96
CA ARG A 334 -25.30 -15.97 8.46
C ARG A 334 -25.43 -15.25 9.80
N THR A 335 -26.07 -15.88 10.77
CA THR A 335 -26.47 -15.28 12.04
C THR A 335 -25.32 -14.74 12.88
N LEU A 336 -24.19 -15.46 12.92
CA LEU A 336 -23.03 -15.15 13.76
C LEU A 336 -22.41 -13.75 13.56
N PHE A 337 -22.51 -13.18 12.37
CA PHE A 337 -21.88 -11.88 12.08
C PHE A 337 -22.87 -10.70 12.24
N VAL A 338 -24.18 -10.96 12.15
CA VAL A 338 -25.18 -9.89 11.97
C VAL A 338 -25.44 -9.12 13.26
N PHE A 339 -25.30 -9.74 14.43
CA PHE A 339 -25.66 -9.09 15.67
C PHE A 339 -24.73 -7.94 16.05
N ASP A 340 -23.42 -8.14 15.98
CA ASP A 340 -22.45 -7.07 16.24
C ASP A 340 -22.57 -5.96 15.19
N PHE A 341 -22.88 -6.32 13.94
CA PHE A 341 -23.15 -5.36 12.87
C PHE A 341 -24.36 -4.48 13.17
N LEU A 342 -25.50 -5.08 13.57
CA LEU A 342 -26.70 -4.35 13.97
C LEU A 342 -26.44 -3.43 15.17
N LYS A 343 -25.77 -3.97 16.20
CA LYS A 343 -25.43 -3.22 17.41
C LYS A 343 -24.56 -1.99 17.14
N ASN A 344 -23.55 -2.13 16.30
CA ASN A 344 -22.55 -1.09 16.09
C ASN A 344 -22.95 -0.07 15.02
N HIS A 345 -23.76 -0.47 14.03
CA HIS A 345 -24.03 0.37 12.85
C HIS A 345 -25.49 0.74 12.61
N VAL A 346 -26.44 0.04 13.24
CA VAL A 346 -27.88 0.23 12.96
C VAL A 346 -28.60 0.74 14.20
N PHE A 347 -28.46 0.05 15.33
CA PHE A 347 -29.22 0.37 16.54
C PHE A 347 -28.84 1.70 17.20
N ASN A 348 -27.67 2.25 16.92
CA ASN A 348 -27.25 3.55 17.44
C ASN A 348 -27.47 4.71 16.45
N ASP A 349 -27.98 4.42 15.25
CA ASP A 349 -28.18 5.43 14.20
C ASP A 349 -29.56 6.08 14.34
N ASN A 350 -29.59 7.42 14.36
CA ASN A 350 -30.81 8.21 14.54
C ASN A 350 -31.71 8.21 13.31
N GLY A 351 -31.17 7.89 12.13
CA GLY A 351 -31.89 7.90 10.87
C GLY A 351 -32.59 6.59 10.51
N VAL A 352 -32.61 5.60 11.41
CA VAL A 352 -33.11 4.26 11.14
C VAL A 352 -34.55 4.09 11.57
N ASP A 353 -35.31 3.33 10.77
CA ASP A 353 -36.64 2.87 11.14
C ASP A 353 -36.60 2.01 12.42
N ARG A 354 -36.97 2.66 13.54
CA ARG A 354 -36.98 2.07 14.88
C ARG A 354 -37.96 0.90 15.00
N GLU A 355 -39.07 0.94 14.28
CA GLU A 355 -40.07 -0.13 14.31
C GLU A 355 -39.54 -1.38 13.61
N LYS A 356 -38.94 -1.22 12.42
CA LYS A 356 -38.28 -2.33 11.72
C LYS A 356 -37.13 -2.93 12.54
N CYS A 357 -36.35 -2.10 13.22
CA CYS A 357 -35.29 -2.56 14.11
C CYS A 357 -35.81 -3.37 15.31
N GLN A 358 -36.88 -2.90 15.98
CA GLN A 358 -37.51 -3.64 17.07
C GLN A 358 -38.10 -4.97 16.60
N ASN A 359 -38.74 -4.98 15.43
CA ASN A 359 -39.28 -6.19 14.85
C ASN A 359 -38.17 -7.19 14.53
N LEU A 360 -37.07 -6.75 13.92
CA LEU A 360 -35.90 -7.60 13.69
C LEU A 360 -35.30 -8.13 15.00
N LEU A 361 -35.15 -7.30 16.04
CA LEU A 361 -34.64 -7.75 17.34
C LEU A 361 -35.56 -8.78 18.00
N ARG A 362 -36.89 -8.61 17.87
CA ARG A 362 -37.88 -9.60 18.34
C ARG A 362 -37.79 -10.92 17.56
N GLU A 363 -37.56 -10.86 16.25
CA GLU A 363 -37.32 -12.06 15.42
C GLU A 363 -36.04 -12.77 15.86
N ILE A 364 -34.93 -12.03 16.05
CA ILE A 364 -33.63 -12.56 16.50
C ILE A 364 -33.76 -13.24 17.89
N ARG A 365 -34.53 -12.66 18.83
CA ARG A 365 -34.81 -13.26 20.14
C ARG A 365 -35.62 -14.56 20.08
N LYS A 366 -36.27 -14.83 18.95
CA LYS A 366 -37.00 -16.08 18.69
C LYS A 366 -36.18 -17.06 17.83
N SER A 367 -34.94 -16.71 17.48
CA SER A 367 -34.06 -17.57 16.69
C SER A 367 -33.77 -18.89 17.40
N ASP A 368 -33.65 -19.97 16.61
CA ASP A 368 -33.18 -21.29 17.06
C ASP A 368 -31.67 -21.28 17.35
N ASP A 369 -30.94 -20.26 16.87
CA ASP A 369 -29.55 -20.01 17.21
C ASP A 369 -29.45 -19.50 18.66
N LEU A 370 -29.05 -20.39 19.57
CA LEU A 370 -28.93 -20.12 21.01
C LEU A 370 -27.98 -18.96 21.32
N TYR A 371 -26.88 -18.83 20.58
CA TYR A 371 -25.89 -17.78 20.80
C TYR A 371 -26.47 -16.41 20.43
N LEU A 372 -27.08 -16.33 19.25
CA LEU A 372 -27.71 -15.12 18.76
C LEU A 372 -28.87 -14.69 19.68
N ARG A 373 -29.70 -15.65 20.10
CA ARG A 373 -30.80 -15.41 21.02
C ARG A 373 -30.31 -14.84 22.35
N GLN A 374 -29.25 -15.42 22.91
CA GLN A 374 -28.68 -14.95 24.16
C GLN A 374 -28.17 -13.50 24.04
N GLN A 375 -27.38 -13.20 23.01
CA GLN A 375 -26.90 -11.84 22.76
C GLN A 375 -28.04 -10.82 22.60
N ALA A 376 -29.10 -11.20 21.88
CA ALA A 376 -30.27 -10.33 21.64
C ALA A 376 -31.15 -10.13 22.88
N MET A 377 -31.20 -11.10 23.79
CA MET A 377 -31.91 -10.99 25.06
C MET A 377 -31.18 -10.09 26.05
N GLU A 378 -29.85 -10.11 26.04
CA GLU A 378 -29.00 -9.28 26.90
C GLU A 378 -28.85 -7.82 26.41
N TYR A 379 -29.18 -7.57 25.13
CA TYR A 379 -29.05 -6.24 24.54
C TYR A 379 -30.32 -5.40 24.66
N THR A 380 -30.14 -4.19 25.20
CA THR A 380 -31.15 -3.13 25.26
C THR A 380 -30.76 -2.01 24.30
N VAL A 381 -31.69 -1.64 23.43
CA VAL A 381 -31.47 -0.59 22.41
C VAL A 381 -31.47 0.79 23.10
N PRO A 382 -30.46 1.66 22.88
CA PRO A 382 -30.28 2.89 23.64
C PRO A 382 -31.08 4.09 23.11
N TRP A 383 -32.23 3.87 22.46
CA TRP A 383 -33.05 4.98 21.98
C TRP A 383 -33.69 5.70 23.16
N LYS A 384 -33.50 7.02 23.25
CA LYS A 384 -34.32 7.85 24.14
C LYS A 384 -35.74 7.86 23.60
N GLU A 385 -36.71 7.69 24.49
CA GLU A 385 -38.11 7.96 24.18
C GLU A 385 -38.20 9.43 23.77
N ASP A 386 -38.59 9.67 22.51
CA ASP A 386 -38.89 11.02 22.04
C ASP A 386 -40.19 11.46 22.72
N GLY A 387 -40.05 12.20 23.83
CA GLY A 387 -41.10 13.07 24.38
C GLY A 387 -41.90 12.53 25.56
N ASP A 388 -41.36 12.68 26.78
CA ASP A 388 -42.19 13.17 27.88
C ASP A 388 -42.39 14.68 27.65
N ILE A 389 -43.39 15.01 26.82
CA ILE A 389 -44.04 16.32 26.92
C ILE A 389 -44.71 16.28 28.29
N ALA A 390 -44.13 16.98 29.25
CA ALA A 390 -44.77 17.22 30.53
C ALA A 390 -46.11 17.90 30.25
N ASP A 391 -47.19 17.17 30.53
CA ASP A 391 -48.53 17.71 30.63
C ASP A 391 -48.50 18.83 31.67
N ASP A 392 -48.66 20.06 31.21
CA ASP A 392 -49.20 21.15 32.00
C ASP A 392 -50.59 20.72 32.49
N ASN A 393 -50.69 20.26 33.73
CA ASN A 393 -51.87 20.37 34.60
C ASN A 393 -51.57 19.77 35.99
N ASP A 394 -51.23 20.62 36.95
CA ASP A 394 -51.92 20.70 38.24
C ASP A 394 -51.18 21.70 39.14
N ASP A 395 -51.41 22.99 38.86
CA ASP A 395 -51.12 24.08 39.78
C ASP A 395 -52.29 24.21 40.79
N MET A 396 -52.37 23.25 41.72
CA MET A 396 -53.21 23.36 42.91
C MET A 396 -52.42 24.06 44.01
N SER A 397 -52.50 25.39 43.97
CA SER A 397 -52.07 26.31 45.02
C SER A 397 -52.87 26.05 46.30
N VAL A 398 -52.22 25.48 47.31
CA VAL A 398 -52.68 25.53 48.70
C VAL A 398 -52.00 26.73 49.36
N SER A 399 -52.71 27.86 49.35
CA SER A 399 -52.39 29.05 50.15
C SER A 399 -52.94 28.91 51.57
N ASP A 400 -52.06 29.16 52.54
CA ASP A 400 -52.23 29.89 53.80
C ASP A 400 -53.51 29.68 54.64
N HIS A 401 -53.29 29.24 55.89
CA HIS A 401 -53.71 29.94 57.12
C HIS A 401 -53.13 29.24 58.36
N PRO A 402 -52.76 29.99 59.43
CA PRO A 402 -53.78 30.46 60.35
C PRO A 402 -53.66 31.93 60.74
N SER A 403 -54.80 32.61 60.67
CA SER A 403 -55.16 33.76 61.47
C SER A 403 -55.31 33.35 62.94
N ASP A 404 -54.55 34.01 63.82
CA ASP A 404 -54.85 34.08 65.25
C ASP A 404 -56.03 35.03 65.47
N GLU A 405 -57.04 34.53 66.17
CA GLU A 405 -58.14 35.32 66.73
C GLU A 405 -57.70 36.08 67.99
N ASN A 406 -58.23 37.29 68.12
CA ASN A 406 -58.16 38.15 69.29
C ASN A 406 -58.59 37.45 70.58
N MET A 407 -57.83 37.67 71.66
CA MET A 407 -58.41 37.94 72.99
C MET A 407 -57.51 38.91 73.79
N SER A 408 -57.72 40.21 73.58
CA SER A 408 -58.12 41.20 74.61
C SER A 408 -58.19 42.62 74.02
#